data_AF-A0A2V9LLE3-F1
#
_entry.id   AF-A0A2V9LLE3-F1
#
_cell.length_a   1.000
_cell.length_b   1.000
_cell.length_c   1.000
_cell.angle_alpha   90.00
_cell.angle_beta   90.00
_cell.angle_gamma   90.00
#
_symmetry.space_group_name_H-M   'P 1'
#
loop_
_entity.id
_entity.type
_entity.pdbx_description
1 polymer ?
#
loop_
_entity_poly.entity_id
_entity_poly.type
_entity_poly.pdbx_seq_one_letter_code
_entity_poly.pdbx_strand_id
1 'polypeptide(L)'
;MGRPEAVKLLLDTHVFLWWSTNSRRLGSRSRRLISEADAVYVSAASAWEAAIKLALGRLRLQDPFASLVEGSGFQELPITFSHAEQLLALPRHHADPFDRMLVAQAQSPGFSRMPGGSEHTCRGSVALLNAVGRRFCSVPCDSRF
;
A
#
# COMPACT_ATOMS: atom_id res chain seq x y z
N MET A 1 29.87 6.27 4.38
CA MET A 1 29.18 5.14 3.71
C MET A 1 27.69 5.32 3.91
N GLY A 2 26.96 5.79 2.90
CA GLY A 2 25.50 5.94 2.99
C GLY A 2 24.85 4.57 3.07
N ARG A 3 23.96 4.35 4.04
CA ARG A 3 23.15 3.13 4.11
C ARG A 3 22.32 3.04 2.82
N PRO A 4 22.23 1.89 2.14
CA PRO A 4 21.29 1.75 1.03
C PRO A 4 19.89 2.17 1.48
N GLU A 5 19.19 2.91 0.62
CA GLU A 5 17.84 3.39 0.91
C GLU A 5 16.93 2.20 1.19
N ALA A 6 16.29 2.19 2.37
CA ALA A 6 15.43 1.09 2.77
C ALA A 6 14.21 1.01 1.85
N VAL A 7 13.98 -0.15 1.23
CA VAL A 7 12.88 -0.40 0.32
C VAL A 7 11.62 -0.69 1.13
N LYS A 8 10.69 0.27 1.12
CA LYS A 8 9.36 0.15 1.73
C LYS A 8 8.31 -0.10 0.66
N LEU A 9 7.44 -1.07 0.88
CA LEU A 9 6.33 -1.39 -0.03
C LEU A 9 4.99 -1.16 0.62
N LEU A 10 4.06 -0.52 -0.09
CA LEU A 10 2.64 -0.55 0.22
C LEU A 10 1.97 -1.55 -0.71
N LEU A 11 1.25 -2.53 -0.15
CA LEU A 11 0.53 -3.51 -0.94
C LEU A 11 -0.85 -2.99 -1.32
N ASP A 12 -1.20 -3.22 -2.57
CA ASP A 12 -2.58 -3.20 -3.03
C ASP A 12 -3.41 -4.30 -2.33
N THR A 13 -4.72 -4.07 -2.18
CA THR A 13 -5.63 -5.02 -1.52
C THR A 13 -5.59 -6.41 -2.15
N HIS A 14 -5.60 -6.53 -3.49
CA HIS A 14 -5.55 -7.82 -4.16
C HIS A 14 -4.21 -8.51 -4.00
N VAL A 15 -3.11 -7.76 -4.00
CA VAL A 15 -1.76 -8.32 -3.77
C VAL A 15 -1.66 -8.92 -2.38
N PHE A 16 -2.15 -8.20 -1.36
CA PHE A 16 -2.18 -8.72 0.00
C PHE A 16 -3.05 -9.97 0.11
N LEU A 17 -4.26 -9.97 -0.46
CA LEU A 17 -5.15 -11.14 -0.45
C LEU A 17 -4.54 -12.35 -1.17
N TRP A 18 -3.81 -12.14 -2.27
CA TRP A 18 -3.11 -13.24 -2.95
C TRP A 18 -1.90 -13.74 -2.17
N TRP A 19 -1.21 -12.85 -1.46
CA TRP A 19 -0.14 -13.24 -0.55
C TRP A 19 -0.68 -14.11 0.59
N SER A 20 -1.71 -13.65 1.30
CA SER A 20 -2.26 -14.35 2.47
C SER A 20 -2.87 -15.71 2.13
N THR A 21 -3.42 -15.85 0.92
CA THR A 21 -3.99 -17.13 0.44
C THR A 21 -3.00 -18.00 -0.31
N ASN A 22 -1.72 -17.62 -0.35
CA ASN A 22 -0.67 -18.26 -1.15
C ASN A 22 -1.10 -18.50 -2.61
N SER A 23 -1.85 -17.56 -3.18
CA SER A 23 -2.44 -17.71 -4.51
C SER A 23 -1.38 -17.79 -5.61
N ARG A 24 -1.65 -18.63 -6.63
CA ARG A 24 -0.83 -18.72 -7.85
C ARG A 24 -0.92 -17.45 -8.72
N ARG A 25 -1.92 -16.59 -8.48
CA ARG A 25 -2.08 -15.30 -9.16
C ARG A 25 -0.98 -14.31 -8.77
N LEU A 26 -0.36 -14.50 -7.61
CA LEU A 26 0.80 -13.72 -7.21
C LEU A 26 2.05 -14.29 -7.86
N GLY A 27 2.49 -13.65 -8.95
CA GLY A 27 3.67 -14.05 -9.71
C GLY A 27 4.97 -14.04 -8.88
N SER A 28 5.95 -14.81 -9.35
CA SER A 28 7.26 -14.98 -8.69
C SER A 28 7.99 -13.67 -8.45
N ARG A 29 7.89 -12.72 -9.41
CA ARG A 29 8.45 -11.38 -9.27
C ARG A 29 7.86 -10.65 -8.07
N SER A 30 6.54 -10.56 -7.94
CA SER A 30 5.89 -9.86 -6.83
C SER A 30 6.25 -10.49 -5.48
N ARG A 31 6.25 -11.83 -5.39
CA ARG A 31 6.68 -12.56 -4.19
C ARG A 31 8.10 -12.18 -3.78
N ARG A 32 9.03 -12.18 -4.73
CA ARG A 32 10.41 -11.78 -4.50
C ARG A 32 10.50 -10.33 -4.00
N LEU A 33 9.78 -9.40 -4.63
CA LEU A 33 9.81 -7.99 -4.21
C LEU A 33 9.28 -7.80 -2.78
N ILE A 34 8.25 -8.55 -2.39
CA ILE A 34 7.67 -8.54 -1.04
C ILE A 34 8.67 -9.12 -0.04
N SER A 35 9.27 -10.28 -0.34
CA SER A 35 10.23 -10.95 0.54
C SER A 35 11.56 -10.20 0.71
N GLU A 36 11.97 -9.42 -0.27
CA GLU A 36 13.22 -8.63 -0.24
C GLU A 36 13.02 -7.19 0.26
N ALA A 37 11.79 -6.79 0.60
CA ALA A 37 11.52 -5.45 1.12
C ALA A 37 11.93 -5.31 2.59
N ASP A 38 12.48 -4.17 2.97
CA ASP A 38 12.83 -3.86 4.36
C ASP A 38 11.58 -3.70 5.24
N ALA A 39 10.49 -3.20 4.65
CA ALA A 39 9.20 -3.11 5.30
C ALA A 39 8.06 -3.22 4.28
N VAL A 40 7.00 -3.92 4.68
CA VAL A 40 5.79 -4.11 3.88
C VAL A 40 4.60 -3.61 4.68
N TYR A 41 3.81 -2.77 4.04
CA TYR A 41 2.66 -2.10 4.62
C TYR A 41 1.37 -2.55 3.96
N VAL A 42 0.30 -2.64 4.76
CA VAL A 42 -1.07 -2.87 4.30
C VAL A 42 -1.94 -1.75 4.84
N SER A 43 -2.63 -1.04 3.96
CA SER A 43 -3.44 0.11 4.36
C SER A 43 -4.74 -0.29 5.04
N ALA A 44 -5.19 0.53 6.00
CA ALA A 44 -6.55 0.48 6.50
C ALA A 44 -7.60 0.68 5.37
N ALA A 45 -7.25 1.32 4.24
CA ALA A 45 -8.10 1.40 3.05
C ALA A 45 -8.39 0.01 2.46
N SER A 46 -7.39 -0.87 2.44
CA SER A 46 -7.54 -2.25 1.98
C SER A 46 -8.42 -3.08 2.91
N ALA A 47 -8.29 -2.87 4.22
CA ALA A 47 -9.18 -3.48 5.21
C ALA A 47 -10.63 -2.98 5.02
N TRP A 48 -10.81 -1.67 4.79
CA TRP A 48 -12.11 -1.06 4.52
C TRP A 48 -12.76 -1.62 3.24
N GLU A 49 -12.01 -1.70 2.15
CA GLU A 49 -12.46 -2.31 0.90
C GLU A 49 -12.85 -3.79 1.08
N ALA A 50 -12.01 -4.57 1.80
CA ALA A 50 -12.27 -5.97 2.10
C ALA A 50 -13.56 -6.14 2.92
N ALA A 51 -13.79 -5.28 3.93
CA ALA A 51 -15.00 -5.31 4.75
C ALA A 51 -16.27 -5.08 3.91
N ILE A 52 -16.26 -4.12 2.98
CA ILE A 52 -17.38 -3.89 2.05
C ILE A 52 -17.61 -5.12 1.17
N LYS A 53 -16.54 -5.72 0.61
CA LYS A 53 -16.67 -6.91 -0.24
C LYS A 53 -17.18 -8.13 0.53
N LEU A 54 -16.78 -8.29 1.80
CA LEU A 54 -17.31 -9.33 2.70
C LEU A 54 -18.81 -9.14 2.93
N ALA A 55 -19.24 -7.92 3.27
CA ALA A 55 -20.65 -7.60 3.50
C ALA A 55 -21.51 -7.84 2.24
N LEU A 56 -20.96 -7.59 1.05
CA LEU A 56 -21.62 -7.85 -0.23
C LEU A 56 -21.52 -9.32 -0.68
N GLY A 57 -20.88 -10.21 0.08
CA GLY A 57 -20.66 -11.62 -0.29
C GLY A 57 -19.71 -11.83 -1.47
N ARG A 58 -18.96 -10.79 -1.87
CA ARG A 58 -18.01 -10.79 -3.01
C ARG A 58 -16.60 -11.23 -2.61
N LEU A 59 -16.33 -11.35 -1.32
CA LEU A 59 -15.09 -11.87 -0.75
C LEU A 59 -15.44 -12.87 0.36
N ARG A 60 -14.60 -13.88 0.54
CA ARG A 60 -14.65 -14.79 1.69
C ARG A 60 -13.25 -14.88 2.28
N LEU A 61 -13.14 -14.63 3.58
CA LEU A 61 -11.91 -14.80 4.34
C LEU A 61 -12.14 -15.84 5.44
N GLN A 62 -11.14 -16.67 5.68
CA GLN A 62 -11.18 -17.67 6.76
C GLN A 62 -10.94 -17.00 8.12
N ASP A 63 -10.09 -15.98 8.13
CA ASP A 63 -9.73 -15.20 9.31
C ASP A 63 -10.07 -13.72 9.13
N PRO A 64 -10.21 -12.95 10.22
CA PRO A 64 -10.32 -11.51 10.16
C PRO A 64 -9.15 -10.88 9.38
N PHE A 65 -9.44 -9.82 8.61
CA PHE A 65 -8.42 -9.16 7.78
C PHE A 65 -7.20 -8.71 8.61
N ALA A 66 -7.43 -8.15 9.81
CA ALA A 66 -6.36 -7.73 10.72
C ALA A 66 -5.46 -8.91 11.12
N SER A 67 -6.04 -10.07 11.46
CA SER A 67 -5.28 -11.27 11.81
C SER A 67 -4.43 -11.79 10.65
N LEU A 68 -4.92 -11.65 9.40
CA LEU A 68 -4.12 -11.97 8.21
C LEU A 68 -2.92 -11.02 8.06
N VAL A 69 -3.07 -9.74 8.40
CA VAL A 69 -1.98 -8.76 8.35
C VAL A 69 -0.94 -9.10 9.42
N GLU A 70 -1.37 -9.31 10.66
CA GLU A 70 -0.50 -9.70 11.78
C GLU A 70 0.28 -10.99 11.48
N GLY A 71 -0.42 -12.03 11.01
CA GLY A 71 0.19 -13.33 10.67
C GLY A 71 1.17 -13.27 9.50
N SER A 72 1.12 -12.23 8.67
CA SER A 72 2.05 -12.03 7.56
C SER A 72 3.36 -11.33 7.96
N GLY A 73 3.44 -10.76 9.17
CA GLY A 73 4.56 -9.92 9.60
C GLY A 73 4.60 -8.55 8.92
N PHE A 74 3.51 -8.15 8.25
CA PHE A 74 3.38 -6.84 7.62
C PHE A 74 2.88 -5.80 8.62
N GLN A 75 3.10 -4.53 8.31
CA GLN A 75 2.72 -3.41 9.16
C GLN A 75 1.41 -2.79 8.68
N GLU A 76 0.46 -2.59 9.59
CA GLU A 76 -0.74 -1.80 9.29
C GLU A 76 -0.35 -0.33 9.02
N LEU A 77 -0.95 0.26 7.98
CA LEU A 77 -0.81 1.68 7.67
C LEU A 77 -2.15 2.41 7.89
N PRO A 78 -2.29 3.20 8.97
CA PRO A 78 -3.52 3.95 9.23
C PRO A 78 -3.78 5.03 8.18
N ILE A 79 -5.06 5.37 7.99
CA ILE A 79 -5.47 6.55 7.23
C ILE A 79 -5.51 7.75 8.17
N THR A 80 -4.89 8.85 7.77
CA THR A 80 -4.89 10.12 8.52
C THR A 80 -5.58 11.21 7.68
N PHE A 81 -5.94 12.33 8.32
CA PHE A 81 -6.50 13.48 7.58
C PHE A 81 -5.55 14.00 6.49
N SER A 82 -4.24 13.98 6.72
CA SER A 82 -3.26 14.38 5.71
C SER A 82 -3.33 13.53 4.44
N HIS A 83 -3.62 12.22 4.57
CA HIS A 83 -3.82 11.34 3.40
C HIS A 83 -5.09 11.73 2.63
N ALA A 84 -6.16 12.12 3.33
CA ALA A 84 -7.39 12.58 2.71
C ALA A 84 -7.20 13.94 2.00
N GLU A 85 -6.46 14.87 2.60
CA GLU A 85 -6.14 16.16 1.97
C GLU A 85 -5.29 15.99 0.71
N GLN A 86 -4.35 15.04 0.71
CA GLN A 86 -3.51 14.71 -0.44
C GLN A 86 -4.34 14.28 -1.67
N LEU A 87 -5.56 13.77 -1.49
CA LEU A 87 -6.47 13.41 -2.59
C LEU A 87 -6.85 14.60 -3.48
N LEU A 88 -6.83 15.83 -2.93
CA LEU A 88 -7.15 17.06 -3.66
C LEU A 88 -6.09 17.37 -4.73
N ALA A 89 -4.84 16.99 -4.46
CA ALA A 89 -3.73 17.17 -5.38
C ALA A 89 -3.65 16.02 -6.40
N LEU A 90 -4.40 14.93 -6.23
CA LEU A 90 -4.42 13.83 -7.18
C LEU A 90 -5.37 14.12 -8.35
N PRO A 91 -4.87 14.11 -9.60
CA PRO A 91 -5.69 14.10 -10.79
C PRO A 91 -6.81 13.06 -10.75
N ARG A 92 -7.92 13.38 -11.40
CA ARG A 92 -9.11 12.53 -11.44
C ARG A 92 -8.99 11.41 -12.49
N HIS A 93 -7.95 10.61 -12.37
CA HIS A 93 -7.77 9.43 -13.23
C HIS A 93 -8.43 8.18 -12.66
N HIS A 94 -8.58 8.10 -11.33
CA HIS A 94 -9.22 6.97 -10.65
C HIS A 94 -10.62 7.34 -10.15
N ALA A 95 -11.58 6.48 -10.46
CA ALA A 95 -12.94 6.54 -9.92
C ALA A 95 -13.08 5.82 -8.58
N ASP A 96 -12.23 4.82 -8.30
CA ASP A 96 -12.29 4.06 -7.07
C ASP A 96 -11.67 4.85 -5.89
N PRO A 97 -12.43 5.16 -4.83
CA PRO A 97 -11.92 5.88 -3.67
C PRO A 97 -10.80 5.14 -2.92
N PHE A 98 -10.78 3.80 -2.91
CA PHE A 98 -9.76 3.01 -2.22
C PHE A 98 -8.42 3.11 -2.93
N ASP A 99 -8.41 2.94 -4.26
CA ASP A 99 -7.22 3.08 -5.09
C ASP A 99 -6.61 4.48 -4.94
N ARG A 100 -7.46 5.52 -4.95
CA ARG A 100 -7.01 6.90 -4.73
C ARG A 100 -6.36 7.08 -3.36
N MET A 101 -6.93 6.47 -2.32
CA MET A 101 -6.36 6.54 -0.97
C MET A 101 -5.01 5.82 -0.90
N LEU A 102 -4.87 4.65 -1.53
CA LEU A 102 -3.59 3.92 -1.60
C LEU A 102 -2.52 4.75 -2.31
N VAL A 103 -2.88 5.41 -3.42
CA VAL A 103 -1.98 6.32 -4.14
C VAL A 103 -1.60 7.52 -3.25
N ALA A 104 -2.56 8.13 -2.56
CA ALA A 104 -2.30 9.25 -1.64
C ALA A 104 -1.35 8.86 -0.50
N GLN A 105 -1.57 7.69 0.11
CA GLN A 105 -0.68 7.16 1.15
C GLN A 105 0.73 6.85 0.62
N ALA A 106 0.85 6.29 -0.58
CA ALA A 106 2.14 6.03 -1.20
C ALA A 106 2.92 7.32 -1.53
N GLN A 107 2.21 8.42 -1.83
CA GLN A 107 2.82 9.73 -2.12
C GLN A 107 3.04 10.60 -0.88
N SER A 108 2.51 10.22 0.29
CA SER A 108 2.55 11.06 1.48
C SER A 108 3.96 11.14 2.06
N PRO A 109 4.53 12.35 2.30
CA PRO A 109 5.88 12.56 2.82
C PRO A 109 6.12 12.09 4.28
N GLY A 110 5.22 11.31 4.86
CA GLY A 110 5.18 10.97 6.28
C GLY A 110 5.92 9.69 6.68
N PHE A 111 6.47 8.92 5.74
CA PHE A 111 7.05 7.61 6.05
C PHE A 111 8.42 7.64 6.76
N SER A 112 8.82 8.80 7.28
CA SER A 112 10.03 8.98 8.09
C SER A 112 9.90 9.97 9.26
N ARG A 113 8.69 10.36 9.71
CA ARG A 113 8.54 11.42 10.73
C ARG A 113 8.27 10.87 12.14
N MET A 114 9.32 10.82 12.96
CA MET A 114 9.22 10.92 14.42
C MET A 114 8.82 12.37 14.81
N PRO A 115 8.12 12.61 15.94
CA PRO A 115 7.68 13.95 16.30
C PRO A 115 8.87 14.82 16.73
N GLY A 116 9.04 15.99 16.08
CA GLY A 116 10.06 16.99 16.42
C GLY A 116 11.11 17.19 15.31
N GLY A 117 10.78 17.96 14.27
CA GLY A 117 11.73 18.33 13.23
C GLY A 117 11.07 19.12 12.10
N SER A 118 11.49 20.37 11.95
CA SER A 118 11.17 21.24 10.83
C SER A 118 12.21 21.06 9.73
N GLU A 119 11.86 20.41 8.63
CA GLU A 119 12.35 20.74 7.28
C GLU A 119 11.73 19.81 6.24
N HIS A 120 11.40 20.40 5.09
CA HIS A 120 10.76 19.77 3.96
C HIS A 120 11.84 19.13 3.08
N THR A 121 11.93 17.80 3.06
CA THR A 121 12.68 17.09 2.02
C THR A 121 12.00 15.74 1.76
N CYS A 122 11.46 15.56 0.56
CA CYS A 122 10.91 14.28 0.11
C CYS A 122 12.08 13.29 -0.11
N ARG A 123 12.43 12.51 0.92
CA ARG A 123 13.36 11.37 0.81
C ARG A 123 12.80 10.19 1.62
N GLY A 124 12.44 9.13 0.92
CA GLY A 124 11.81 7.93 1.47
C GLY A 124 10.57 7.53 0.66
N SER A 125 10.79 6.99 -0.55
CA SER A 125 9.67 6.60 -1.42
C SER A 125 9.11 5.23 -1.00
N VAL A 126 7.85 5.19 -0.54
CA VAL A 126 7.10 3.93 -0.46
C VAL A 126 6.60 3.59 -1.85
N ALA A 127 6.96 2.42 -2.38
CA ALA A 127 6.45 1.97 -3.67
C ALA A 127 5.15 1.20 -3.49
N LEU A 128 4.09 1.63 -4.20
CA LEU A 128 2.86 0.85 -4.31
C LEU A 128 3.13 -0.36 -5.21
N LEU A 129 2.82 -1.57 -4.72
CA LEU A 129 2.88 -2.80 -5.49
C LEU A 129 1.47 -3.25 -5.86
N ASN A 130 1.15 -3.21 -7.15
CA ASN A 130 -0.16 -3.62 -7.67
C ASN A 130 -0.17 -5.08 -8.14
N ALA A 131 -1.37 -5.57 -8.50
CA ALA A 131 -1.62 -6.91 -8.99
C ALA A 131 -0.74 -7.34 -10.19
N VAL A 132 -0.23 -6.39 -10.97
CA VAL A 132 0.62 -6.65 -12.15
C VAL A 132 2.11 -6.72 -11.80
N GLY A 133 2.47 -6.55 -10.52
CA GLY A 133 3.85 -6.65 -10.03
C GLY A 133 4.74 -5.49 -10.45
N ARG A 134 4.15 -4.34 -10.83
CA ARG A 134 4.89 -3.11 -11.11
C ARG A 134 5.09 -2.32 -9.82
N ARG A 135 6.32 -1.85 -9.56
CA ARG A 135 6.64 -0.88 -8.51
C ARG A 135 6.38 0.51 -9.07
N PHE A 136 5.59 1.33 -8.37
CA PHE A 136 5.51 2.76 -8.64
C PHE A 136 6.60 3.49 -7.86
N CYS A 137 7.80 3.57 -8.43
CA CYS A 137 8.79 4.57 -8.04
C CYS A 137 8.52 5.79 -8.93
N SER A 138 8.02 6.88 -8.35
CA SER A 138 7.43 8.05 -9.03
C SER A 138 6.11 7.72 -9.74
N VAL A 139 5.01 8.29 -9.24
CA VAL A 139 3.76 8.38 -10.01
C VAL A 139 3.75 9.77 -10.65
N PRO A 140 4.36 10.00 -11.82
CA PRO A 140 3.80 11.01 -12.71
C PRO A 140 2.41 10.49 -13.10
N CYS A 141 1.43 11.39 -13.13
CA CYS A 141 0.02 11.05 -13.09
C CYS A 141 -0.56 10.35 -14.33
N ASP A 142 0.24 9.67 -15.14
CA ASP A 142 -0.13 9.27 -16.51
C ASP A 142 -0.15 7.74 -16.73
N SER A 143 0.06 6.94 -15.70
CA SER A 143 -0.03 5.48 -15.83
C SER A 143 -1.47 5.01 -15.63
N ARG A 144 -2.12 4.59 -16.72
CA ARG A 144 -3.39 3.86 -16.71
C ARG A 144 -3.26 2.60 -15.83
N PHE A 145 -4.22 2.42 -14.93
CA PHE A 145 -4.42 1.22 -14.11
C PHE A 145 -5.56 0.40 -14.70
#